data_AF-A0A101IRT5-F1
#
_entry.id   AF-A0A101IRT5-F1
#
_cell.length_a   1.000
_cell.length_b   1.000
_cell.length_c   1.000
_cell.angle_alpha   90.00
_cell.angle_beta   90.00
_cell.angle_gamma   90.00
#
_symmetry.space_group_name_H-M   'P 1'
#
loop_
_entity.id
_entity.type
_entity.pdbx_description
1 polymer ?
#
loop_
_entity_poly.entity_id
_entity_poly.type
_entity_poly.pdbx_seq_one_letter_code
_entity_poly.pdbx_strand_id
1 'polypeptide(L)'
;LFEGADDEGLDRQKALSAKTEFVVDDEKCNYCGICGALCPAIVVEHKPFTSETGTVDGEVVWNEDLCDACKVCVEACPEEAITVERTVESKKLPGKVTIVQEDCCTCTWCSQNCPEEAITVEKIFEGDITFNAENCPSGCSTCVEVCPCNAIYLPTPRPAKELKHELEPVIAVNKDFCMFCGACVNACPGEDIIILKRTGIRVKGKETDLFKTIKAKLLSPRTSQVREDQAKIGEVQLKSMETA
;
A
#
# COMPACT_ATOMS: atom_id res chain seq x y z
N LEU A 1 -6.55 3.24 0.06
CA LEU A 1 -5.79 4.50 0.14
C LEU A 1 -5.85 4.95 1.59
N PHE A 2 -4.83 4.62 2.37
CA PHE A 2 -4.79 4.75 3.85
C PHE A 2 -4.00 6.00 4.23
N GLU A 3 -4.45 7.16 3.76
CA GLU A 3 -3.95 8.47 4.22
C GLU A 3 -5.18 9.32 4.57
N GLY A 4 -5.36 9.65 5.86
CA GLY A 4 -6.38 10.59 6.33
C GLY A 4 -7.80 10.04 6.50
N ALA A 5 -7.98 8.78 6.92
CA ALA A 5 -9.31 8.22 7.18
C ALA A 5 -9.82 8.43 8.62
N ASP A 6 -8.95 8.83 9.55
CA ASP A 6 -9.29 9.23 10.91
C ASP A 6 -8.98 10.72 11.14
N ASP A 7 -9.75 11.37 12.02
CA ASP A 7 -9.57 12.78 12.40
C ASP A 7 -8.19 13.05 13.04
N GLU A 8 -7.46 11.99 13.42
CA GLU A 8 -6.11 12.03 14.01
C GLU A 8 -4.98 11.99 12.97
N GLY A 9 -5.26 11.60 11.73
CA GLY A 9 -4.29 11.51 10.64
C GLY A 9 -3.80 12.89 10.18
N LEU A 10 -2.65 13.32 10.68
CA LEU A 10 -2.03 14.57 10.24
C LEU A 10 -1.50 14.45 8.80
N ASP A 11 -1.77 15.49 8.00
CA ASP A 11 -1.18 15.63 6.67
C ASP A 11 0.35 15.58 6.77
N ARG A 12 0.98 14.81 5.88
CA ARG A 12 2.44 14.67 5.78
C ARG A 12 3.15 16.02 5.65
N GLN A 13 2.50 17.00 5.02
CA GLN A 13 3.04 18.35 4.87
C GLN A 13 3.22 19.07 6.22
N LYS A 14 2.42 18.74 7.25
CA LYS A 14 2.55 19.31 8.61
C LYS A 14 3.80 18.83 9.35
N ALA A 15 4.51 17.82 8.84
CA ALA A 15 5.79 17.37 9.39
C ALA A 15 6.90 18.41 9.20
N LEU A 16 6.73 19.32 8.25
CA LEU A 16 7.69 20.34 7.88
C LEU A 16 7.11 21.72 8.19
N SER A 17 7.79 22.48 9.05
CA SER A 17 7.55 23.92 9.15
C SER A 17 8.73 24.62 8.47
N ALA A 18 8.44 25.43 7.46
CA ALA A 18 9.42 26.26 6.80
C ALA A 18 9.14 27.72 7.14
N LYS A 19 10.19 28.47 7.48
CA LYS A 19 10.15 29.92 7.62
C LYS A 19 11.08 30.52 6.56
N THR A 20 10.56 31.46 5.78
CA THR A 20 11.33 32.17 4.76
C THR A 20 11.57 33.60 5.25
N GLU A 21 12.82 34.05 5.19
CA GLU A 21 13.19 35.44 5.45
C GLU A 21 13.67 36.06 4.13
N PHE A 22 13.07 37.19 3.75
CA PHE A 22 13.39 37.95 2.55
C PHE A 22 13.73 39.38 2.98
N VAL A 23 14.91 39.86 2.60
CA VAL A 23 15.42 41.19 2.96
C VAL A 23 15.95 41.87 1.71
N VAL A 24 15.62 43.15 1.54
CA VAL A 24 16.18 44.02 0.51
C VAL A 24 17.00 45.10 1.19
N ASP A 25 18.22 45.31 0.70
CA ASP A 25 19.10 46.40 1.08
C ASP A 25 18.76 47.64 0.24
N ASP A 26 18.02 48.58 0.83
CA ASP A 26 17.54 49.80 0.16
C ASP A 26 18.69 50.76 -0.22
N GLU A 27 19.88 50.62 0.38
CA GLU A 27 21.04 51.43 -0.02
C GLU A 27 21.66 50.95 -1.33
N LYS A 28 21.52 49.65 -1.63
CA LYS A 28 22.01 49.04 -2.88
C LYS A 28 20.94 48.95 -3.95
N CYS A 29 19.67 48.85 -3.56
CA CYS A 29 18.56 48.68 -4.49
C CYS A 29 18.35 49.93 -5.35
N ASN A 30 18.48 49.79 -6.67
CA ASN A 30 18.19 50.84 -7.64
C ASN A 30 16.77 50.77 -8.23
N TYR A 31 15.91 49.90 -7.67
CA TYR A 31 14.54 49.64 -8.11
C TYR A 31 14.40 49.30 -9.61
N CYS A 32 15.38 48.61 -10.22
CA CYS A 32 15.34 48.24 -11.64
C CYS A 32 14.16 47.34 -12.06
N GLY A 33 13.49 46.66 -11.12
CA GLY A 33 12.30 45.84 -11.40
C GLY A 33 12.57 44.41 -11.88
N ILE A 34 13.83 43.99 -12.07
CA ILE A 34 14.18 42.65 -12.57
C ILE A 34 13.59 41.55 -11.67
N CYS A 35 13.69 41.71 -10.35
CA CYS A 35 13.16 40.72 -9.39
C CYS A 35 11.63 40.56 -9.48
N GLY A 36 10.89 41.64 -9.68
CA GLY A 36 9.43 41.59 -9.85
C GLY A 36 8.98 41.05 -11.21
N ALA A 37 9.80 41.23 -12.26
CA ALA A 37 9.54 40.61 -13.56
C ALA A 37 9.75 39.09 -13.55
N LEU A 38 10.65 38.59 -12.70
CA LEU A 38 11.02 37.19 -12.63
C LEU A 38 10.23 36.40 -11.58
N CYS A 39 9.72 37.05 -10.54
CA CYS A 39 9.15 36.38 -9.38
C CYS A 39 7.71 36.85 -9.11
N PRO A 40 6.71 35.95 -9.12
CA PRO A 40 5.32 36.31 -8.80
C PRO A 40 5.14 36.71 -7.32
N ALA A 41 6.10 36.38 -6.45
CA ALA A 41 6.11 36.76 -5.06
C ALA A 41 6.65 38.17 -4.81
N ILE A 42 7.12 38.87 -5.85
CA ILE A 42 7.74 40.20 -5.71
C ILE A 42 7.02 41.18 -6.63
N VAL A 43 6.61 42.31 -6.06
CA VAL A 43 6.12 43.47 -6.81
C VAL A 43 7.04 44.64 -6.53
N VAL A 44 7.49 45.33 -7.57
CA VAL A 44 8.31 46.54 -7.42
C VAL A 44 7.44 47.74 -7.75
N GLU A 45 7.12 48.55 -6.75
CA GLU A 45 6.28 49.74 -6.88
C GLU A 45 7.17 50.97 -7.08
N HIS A 46 7.13 51.57 -8.27
CA HIS A 46 7.87 52.79 -8.56
C HIS A 46 7.11 54.04 -8.12
N LYS A 47 7.80 54.95 -7.43
CA LYS A 47 7.26 56.29 -7.15
C LYS A 47 7.28 57.16 -8.42
N PRO A 48 6.36 58.14 -8.54
CA PRO A 48 6.34 59.04 -9.68
C PRO A 48 7.62 59.85 -9.79
N PHE A 49 8.13 59.99 -11.01
CA PHE A 49 9.26 60.85 -11.29
C PHE A 49 8.89 62.31 -11.01
N THR A 50 9.69 62.97 -10.16
CA THR A 50 9.57 64.41 -9.93
C THR A 50 10.87 65.11 -10.30
N SER A 51 10.75 66.34 -10.76
CA SER A 51 11.91 67.20 -11.04
C SER A 51 12.68 67.60 -9.78
N GLU A 52 12.08 67.40 -8.61
CA GLU A 52 12.66 67.72 -7.30
C GLU A 52 13.64 66.65 -6.82
N THR A 53 13.32 65.37 -7.01
CA THR A 53 14.17 64.25 -6.56
C THR A 53 15.19 63.82 -7.61
N GLY A 54 14.80 63.79 -8.90
CA GLY A 54 15.68 63.38 -10.00
C GLY A 54 16.20 61.93 -9.92
N THR A 55 15.66 61.11 -9.01
CA THR A 55 16.08 59.73 -8.77
C THR A 55 14.92 58.75 -9.04
N VAL A 56 15.28 57.51 -9.39
CA VAL A 56 14.35 56.38 -9.38
C VAL A 56 14.20 55.96 -7.93
N ASP A 57 12.98 56.00 -7.41
CA ASP A 57 12.66 55.60 -6.04
C ASP A 57 11.42 54.69 -6.07
N GLY A 58 11.29 53.80 -5.09
CA GLY A 58 10.25 52.79 -5.08
C GLY A 58 10.21 51.98 -3.80
N GLU A 59 9.45 50.89 -3.84
CA GLU A 59 9.35 49.91 -2.77
C GLU A 59 9.32 48.50 -3.38
N VAL A 60 9.97 47.54 -2.71
CA VAL A 60 9.94 46.12 -3.10
C VAL A 60 9.02 45.38 -2.15
N VAL A 61 7.83 45.05 -2.63
CA VAL A 61 6.81 44.33 -1.86
C VAL A 61 6.98 42.82 -2.08
N TRP A 62 7.11 42.08 -1.00
CA TRP A 62 7.28 40.63 -1.02
C TRP A 62 6.09 39.91 -0.39
N ASN A 63 5.60 38.86 -1.06
CA ASN A 63 4.54 37.98 -0.57
C ASN A 63 5.13 36.62 -0.18
N GLU A 64 5.15 36.33 1.12
CA GLU A 64 5.66 35.07 1.68
C GLU A 64 4.91 33.84 1.15
N ASP A 65 3.58 33.93 0.97
CA ASP A 65 2.73 32.81 0.55
C ASP A 65 3.06 32.31 -0.86
N LEU A 66 3.65 33.17 -1.69
CA LEU A 66 4.03 32.86 -3.07
C LEU A 66 5.53 32.56 -3.21
N CYS A 67 6.31 32.69 -2.14
CA CYS A 67 7.76 32.60 -2.18
C CYS A 67 8.26 31.18 -1.89
N ASP A 68 8.76 30.50 -2.93
CA ASP A 68 9.40 29.19 -2.77
C ASP A 68 10.85 29.27 -2.24
N ALA A 69 11.37 30.48 -2.01
CA ALA A 69 12.76 30.74 -1.61
C ALA A 69 13.80 30.11 -2.57
N CYS A 70 13.50 30.07 -3.88
CA CYS A 70 14.35 29.50 -4.91
C CYS A 70 15.65 30.30 -5.19
N LYS A 71 15.75 31.52 -4.65
CA LYS A 71 16.88 32.45 -4.77
C LYS A 71 17.18 32.99 -6.18
N VAL A 72 16.31 32.77 -7.16
CA VAL A 72 16.46 33.33 -8.51
C VAL A 72 16.55 34.87 -8.48
N CYS A 73 15.77 35.53 -7.61
CA CYS A 73 15.82 36.99 -7.44
C CYS A 73 17.15 37.48 -6.82
N VAL A 74 17.81 36.66 -6.01
CA VAL A 74 19.13 36.96 -5.43
C VAL A 74 20.19 36.94 -6.52
N GLU A 75 20.22 35.88 -7.32
CA GLU A 75 21.19 35.72 -8.41
C GLU A 75 20.98 36.71 -9.55
N ALA A 76 19.72 37.06 -9.84
CA ALA A 76 19.39 38.00 -10.90
C ALA A 76 19.57 39.48 -10.51
N CYS A 77 19.79 39.79 -9.23
CA CYS A 77 19.96 41.16 -8.77
C CYS A 77 21.37 41.67 -9.11
N PRO A 78 21.52 42.65 -10.03
CA PRO A 78 22.84 43.14 -10.43
C PRO A 78 23.58 43.91 -9.31
N GLU A 79 22.84 44.42 -8.32
CA GLU A 79 23.37 45.18 -7.18
C GLU A 79 23.58 44.32 -5.93
N GLU A 80 23.30 43.01 -6.01
CA GLU A 80 23.39 42.07 -4.87
C GLU A 80 22.60 42.56 -3.64
N ALA A 81 21.46 43.22 -3.88
CA ALA A 81 20.65 43.89 -2.86
C ALA A 81 19.64 42.98 -2.15
N ILE A 82 19.46 41.73 -2.59
CA ILE A 82 18.40 40.85 -2.10
C ILE A 82 19.01 39.67 -1.34
N THR A 83 18.52 39.40 -0.14
CA THR A 83 18.87 38.21 0.66
C THR A 83 17.62 37.36 0.89
N VAL A 84 17.73 36.06 0.66
CA VAL A 84 16.66 35.09 0.93
C VAL A 84 17.22 33.90 1.70
N GLU A 85 16.67 33.67 2.89
CA GLU A 85 16.99 32.52 3.73
C GLU A 85 15.74 31.68 3.98
N ARG A 86 15.88 30.35 3.93
CA ARG A 86 14.80 29.42 4.26
C ARG A 86 15.29 28.46 5.33
N THR A 87 14.64 28.46 6.47
CA THR A 87 14.86 27.47 7.53
C THR A 87 13.75 26.44 7.48
N VAL A 88 14.10 25.16 7.52
CA VAL A 88 13.14 24.05 7.50
C VAL A 88 13.35 23.22 8.76
N GLU A 89 12.33 23.17 9.60
CA GLU A 89 12.30 22.26 10.76
C GLU A 89 11.45 21.04 10.41
N SER A 90 12.01 19.85 10.61
CA SER A 90 11.28 18.60 10.50
C SER A 90 10.94 18.05 11.87
N LYS A 91 9.66 17.72 12.07
CA LYS A 91 9.17 17.04 13.27
C LYS A 91 8.68 15.65 12.88
N LYS A 92 8.95 14.66 13.72
CA LYS A 92 8.35 13.34 13.58
C LYS A 92 6.85 13.49 13.81
N LEU A 93 6.04 13.05 12.84
CA LEU A 93 4.60 13.00 13.03
C LEU A 93 4.28 11.94 14.09
N PRO A 94 3.46 12.25 15.11
CA PRO A 94 2.94 11.23 16.00
C PRO A 94 2.02 10.31 15.18
N GLY A 95 2.12 9.02 15.43
CA GLY A 95 1.26 8.02 14.80
C GLY A 95 1.18 6.78 15.68
N LYS A 96 0.02 6.13 15.70
CA LYS A 96 -0.20 4.88 16.41
C LYS A 96 -0.89 3.90 15.48
N VAL A 97 -0.33 2.70 15.38
CA VAL A 97 -0.96 1.59 14.65
C VAL A 97 -1.42 0.56 15.68
N THR A 98 -2.66 0.11 15.57
CA THR A 98 -3.22 -0.94 16.44
C THR A 98 -3.87 -2.01 15.56
N ILE A 99 -3.57 -3.27 15.85
CA ILE A 99 -4.22 -4.41 15.18
C ILE A 99 -5.38 -4.87 16.06
N VAL A 100 -6.60 -4.82 15.53
CA VAL A 100 -7.79 -5.38 16.17
C VAL A 100 -7.71 -6.90 16.07
N GLN A 101 -7.40 -7.57 17.19
CA GLN A 101 -7.11 -9.01 17.20
C GLN A 101 -8.34 -9.87 16.88
N GLU A 102 -9.54 -9.38 17.16
CA GLU A 102 -10.80 -10.10 16.92
C GLU A 102 -11.10 -10.29 15.43
N ASP A 103 -10.70 -9.31 14.60
CA ASP A 103 -10.91 -9.33 13.15
C ASP A 103 -9.69 -9.89 12.37
N CYS A 104 -8.58 -10.14 13.06
CA CYS A 104 -7.34 -10.57 12.43
C CYS A 104 -7.39 -12.06 12.05
N CYS A 105 -7.39 -12.35 10.74
CA CYS A 105 -7.36 -13.71 10.22
C CYS A 105 -5.93 -14.26 10.00
N THR A 106 -4.87 -13.58 10.45
CA THR A 106 -3.46 -14.00 10.29
C THR A 106 -2.97 -14.14 8.84
N CYS A 107 -3.54 -13.36 7.91
CA CYS A 107 -3.23 -13.38 6.48
C CYS A 107 -1.91 -12.72 6.05
N THR A 108 -1.09 -12.20 6.98
CA THR A 108 0.25 -11.60 6.76
C THR A 108 0.35 -10.40 5.79
N TRP A 109 -0.74 -9.91 5.22
CA TRP A 109 -0.73 -8.70 4.36
C TRP A 109 0.00 -7.53 5.00
N CYS A 110 -0.29 -7.25 6.28
CA CYS A 110 0.32 -6.15 7.00
C CYS A 110 1.83 -6.34 7.23
N SER A 111 2.30 -7.57 7.50
CA SER A 111 3.73 -7.84 7.69
C SER A 111 4.52 -7.83 6.37
N GLN A 112 3.91 -8.28 5.27
CA GLN A 112 4.58 -8.35 3.96
C GLN A 112 4.65 -7.00 3.26
N ASN A 113 3.63 -6.15 3.43
CA ASN A 113 3.58 -4.83 2.79
C ASN A 113 4.18 -3.72 3.65
N CYS A 114 4.60 -4.00 4.89
CA CYS A 114 5.22 -2.99 5.74
C CYS A 114 6.66 -2.74 5.28
N PRO A 115 7.00 -1.56 4.74
CA PRO A 115 8.35 -1.29 4.25
C PRO A 115 9.40 -1.27 5.37
N GLU A 116 8.97 -0.99 6.60
CA GLU A 116 9.81 -0.95 7.80
C GLU A 116 9.84 -2.30 8.54
N GLU A 117 9.17 -3.33 8.02
CA GLU A 117 9.10 -4.67 8.64
C GLU A 117 8.65 -4.64 10.12
N ALA A 118 7.86 -3.63 10.51
CA ALA A 118 7.51 -3.35 11.90
C ALA A 118 6.47 -4.33 12.49
N ILE A 119 5.90 -5.22 11.67
CA ILE A 119 4.78 -6.10 12.03
C ILE A 119 5.19 -7.55 11.83
N THR A 120 4.96 -8.38 12.85
CA THR A 120 5.14 -9.83 12.76
C THR A 120 3.78 -10.53 12.89
N VAL A 121 3.47 -11.42 11.94
CA VAL A 121 2.25 -12.23 11.95
C VAL A 121 2.62 -13.70 11.80
N GLU A 122 2.12 -14.50 12.72
CA GLU A 122 2.24 -15.96 12.65
C GLU A 122 0.90 -16.57 12.20
N LYS A 123 0.94 -17.36 11.13
CA LYS A 123 -0.25 -18.07 10.63
C LYS A 123 -0.67 -19.18 11.60
N ILE A 124 -1.97 -19.39 11.74
CA ILE A 124 -2.52 -20.50 12.55
C ILE A 124 -2.16 -21.86 11.93
N PHE A 125 -2.23 -21.97 10.60
CA PHE A 125 -1.92 -23.19 9.87
C PHE A 125 -0.66 -23.00 9.02
N GLU A 126 0.12 -24.07 8.93
CA GLU A 126 1.22 -24.21 7.98
C GLU A 126 0.83 -25.26 6.95
N GLY A 127 1.23 -25.07 5.70
CA GLY A 127 0.86 -25.98 4.63
C GLY A 127 1.12 -25.46 3.23
N ASP A 128 0.50 -26.13 2.28
CA ASP A 128 0.48 -25.78 0.86
C ASP A 128 -0.95 -25.90 0.33
N ILE A 129 -1.26 -25.13 -0.71
CA ILE A 129 -2.49 -25.18 -1.47
C ILE A 129 -2.18 -25.09 -2.97
N THR A 130 -2.76 -26.01 -3.74
CA THR A 130 -2.57 -26.11 -5.19
C THR A 130 -3.90 -25.99 -5.91
N PHE A 131 -3.89 -25.32 -7.06
CA PHE A 131 -5.07 -25.13 -7.91
C PHE A 131 -4.81 -25.78 -9.28
N ASN A 132 -5.62 -26.77 -9.62
CA ASN A 132 -5.63 -27.42 -10.93
C ASN A 132 -6.44 -26.54 -11.90
N ALA A 133 -5.79 -25.53 -12.48
CA ALA A 133 -6.43 -24.54 -13.34
C ALA A 133 -7.14 -25.16 -14.56
N GLU A 134 -6.68 -26.32 -15.03
CA GLU A 134 -7.28 -27.06 -16.15
C GLU A 134 -8.70 -27.55 -15.86
N ASN A 135 -8.99 -27.85 -14.59
CA ASN A 135 -10.31 -28.31 -14.14
C ASN A 135 -11.22 -27.14 -13.72
N CYS A 136 -10.68 -25.92 -13.67
CA CYS A 136 -11.42 -24.74 -13.20
C CYS A 136 -12.30 -24.19 -14.32
N PRO A 137 -13.64 -24.11 -14.13
CA PRO A 137 -14.52 -23.54 -15.13
C PRO A 137 -14.25 -22.03 -15.27
N SER A 138 -14.06 -21.57 -16.50
CA SER A 138 -13.85 -20.16 -16.81
C SER A 138 -15.02 -19.30 -16.32
N GLY A 139 -14.70 -18.18 -15.65
CA GLY A 139 -15.68 -17.19 -15.18
C GLY A 139 -16.28 -17.47 -13.79
N CYS A 140 -15.84 -18.51 -13.09
CA CYS A 140 -16.22 -18.75 -11.69
C CYS A 140 -15.33 -17.94 -10.72
N SER A 141 -15.94 -17.24 -9.76
CA SER A 141 -15.24 -16.42 -8.74
C SER A 141 -15.48 -16.88 -7.29
N THR A 142 -16.19 -17.99 -7.06
CA THR A 142 -16.66 -18.40 -5.72
C THR A 142 -15.53 -18.51 -4.69
N CYS A 143 -14.40 -19.10 -5.07
CA CYS A 143 -13.25 -19.24 -4.18
C CYS A 143 -12.53 -17.91 -3.89
N VAL A 144 -12.61 -16.94 -4.81
CA VAL A 144 -12.08 -15.58 -4.61
C VAL A 144 -12.96 -14.86 -3.60
N GLU A 145 -14.27 -14.88 -3.79
CA GLU A 145 -15.25 -14.19 -2.93
C GLU A 145 -15.31 -14.75 -1.52
N VAL A 146 -15.15 -16.07 -1.34
CA VAL A 146 -15.17 -16.70 -0.01
C VAL A 146 -13.85 -16.55 0.76
N CYS A 147 -12.77 -16.09 0.11
CA CYS A 147 -11.45 -16.05 0.72
C CYS A 147 -11.35 -14.92 1.75
N PRO A 148 -11.28 -15.21 3.07
CA PRO A 148 -11.20 -14.16 4.09
C PRO A 148 -9.86 -13.43 4.09
N CYS A 149 -8.84 -13.98 3.42
CA CYS A 149 -7.51 -13.39 3.32
C CYS A 149 -7.30 -12.61 2.02
N ASN A 150 -8.26 -12.60 1.10
CA ASN A 150 -8.09 -12.06 -0.25
C ASN A 150 -6.82 -12.58 -0.96
N ALA A 151 -6.50 -13.86 -0.75
CA ALA A 151 -5.26 -14.48 -1.23
C ALA A 151 -5.40 -15.11 -2.63
N ILE A 152 -6.63 -15.28 -3.12
CA ILE A 152 -6.95 -15.92 -4.40
C ILE A 152 -7.40 -14.83 -5.37
N TYR A 153 -6.96 -14.90 -6.62
CA TYR A 153 -7.33 -13.93 -7.65
C TYR A 153 -7.49 -14.61 -9.02
N LEU A 154 -8.22 -13.95 -9.92
CA LEU A 154 -8.34 -14.33 -11.32
C LEU A 154 -7.34 -13.50 -12.13
N PRO A 155 -6.32 -14.11 -12.75
CA PRO A 155 -5.34 -13.37 -13.55
C PRO A 155 -6.01 -12.64 -14.72
N THR A 156 -5.55 -11.43 -15.02
CA THR A 156 -5.98 -10.69 -16.21
C THR A 156 -5.51 -11.41 -17.47
N PRO A 157 -6.38 -11.61 -18.47
CA PRO A 157 -6.03 -12.28 -19.70
C PRO A 157 -5.00 -11.46 -20.49
N ARG A 158 -3.94 -12.11 -20.95
CA ARG A 158 -2.89 -11.52 -21.78
C ARG A 158 -3.32 -11.50 -23.25
N PRO A 159 -2.81 -10.56 -24.05
CA PRO A 159 -3.09 -10.53 -25.48
C PRO A 159 -2.68 -11.85 -26.16
N ALA A 160 -3.53 -12.37 -27.06
CA ALA A 160 -3.29 -13.62 -27.80
C ALA A 160 -1.93 -13.71 -28.51
N LYS A 161 -1.32 -12.57 -28.87
CA LYS A 161 0.01 -12.49 -29.51
C LYS A 161 1.15 -12.89 -28.59
N GLU A 162 0.95 -12.81 -27.28
CA GLU A 162 1.98 -13.10 -26.26
C GLU A 162 1.86 -14.54 -25.72
N LEU A 163 0.74 -15.19 -26.01
CA LEU A 163 0.46 -16.57 -25.60
C LEU A 163 1.13 -17.53 -26.58
N LYS A 164 2.39 -17.88 -26.29
CA LYS A 164 3.20 -18.86 -27.03
C LYS A 164 2.70 -20.29 -26.81
N HIS A 165 1.41 -20.55 -27.06
CA HIS A 165 0.73 -21.82 -26.78
C HIS A 165 0.64 -22.21 -25.30
N GLU A 166 0.85 -21.26 -24.39
CA GLU A 166 0.66 -21.47 -22.94
C GLU A 166 -0.81 -21.27 -22.59
N LEU A 167 -1.38 -22.20 -21.81
CA LEU A 167 -2.71 -22.02 -21.21
C LEU A 167 -2.62 -20.90 -20.17
N GLU A 168 -3.52 -19.92 -20.23
CA GLU A 168 -3.57 -18.90 -19.19
C GLU A 168 -4.10 -19.50 -17.90
N PRO A 169 -3.44 -19.26 -16.75
CA PRO A 169 -4.02 -19.65 -15.48
C PRO A 169 -5.30 -18.84 -15.28
N VAL A 170 -6.45 -19.51 -15.31
CA VAL A 170 -7.76 -18.89 -15.04
C VAL A 170 -7.94 -18.55 -13.57
N ILE A 171 -7.06 -19.08 -12.70
CA ILE A 171 -7.08 -18.87 -11.26
C ILE A 171 -5.67 -18.98 -10.68
N ALA A 172 -5.36 -18.15 -9.67
CA ALA A 172 -4.10 -18.19 -8.95
C ALA A 172 -4.30 -17.88 -7.47
N VAL A 173 -3.34 -18.31 -6.64
CA VAL A 173 -3.31 -18.06 -5.20
C VAL A 173 -1.94 -17.57 -4.78
N ASN A 174 -1.90 -16.49 -4.00
CA ASN A 174 -0.70 -16.07 -3.31
C ASN A 174 -0.60 -16.81 -1.96
N LYS A 175 0.34 -17.75 -1.88
CA LYS A 175 0.55 -18.60 -0.68
C LYS A 175 1.05 -17.80 0.52
N ASP A 176 1.69 -16.65 0.31
CA ASP A 176 2.18 -15.79 1.38
C ASP A 176 1.02 -15.20 2.17
N PHE A 177 -0.10 -14.89 1.51
CA PHE A 177 -1.31 -14.36 2.17
C PHE A 177 -2.32 -15.42 2.60
N CYS A 178 -2.20 -16.65 2.10
CA CYS A 178 -3.11 -17.73 2.44
C CYS A 178 -2.87 -18.22 3.88
N MET A 179 -3.92 -18.19 4.72
CA MET A 179 -3.89 -18.78 6.08
C MET A 179 -4.21 -20.29 6.11
N PHE A 180 -4.44 -20.91 4.95
CA PHE A 180 -4.77 -22.33 4.80
C PHE A 180 -6.04 -22.77 5.56
N CYS A 181 -7.09 -21.92 5.63
CA CYS A 181 -8.34 -22.22 6.33
C CYS A 181 -9.23 -23.27 5.63
N GLY A 182 -9.12 -23.40 4.30
CA GLY A 182 -9.88 -24.35 3.50
C GLY A 182 -11.30 -23.92 3.12
N ALA A 183 -11.68 -22.65 3.34
CA ALA A 183 -12.99 -22.14 2.92
C ALA A 183 -13.21 -22.30 1.39
N CYS A 184 -12.18 -22.01 0.59
CA CYS A 184 -12.22 -22.18 -0.86
C CYS A 184 -12.43 -23.64 -1.29
N VAL A 185 -11.80 -24.60 -0.59
CA VAL A 185 -11.94 -26.04 -0.87
C VAL A 185 -13.40 -26.48 -0.70
N ASN A 186 -14.05 -26.01 0.36
CA ASN A 186 -15.46 -26.34 0.64
C ASN A 186 -16.44 -25.62 -0.29
N ALA A 187 -16.12 -24.39 -0.70
CA ALA A 187 -17.02 -23.57 -1.51
C ALA A 187 -16.93 -23.90 -3.01
N CYS A 188 -15.82 -24.49 -3.46
CA CYS A 188 -15.62 -24.80 -4.87
C CYS A 188 -16.59 -25.91 -5.33
N PRO A 189 -17.42 -25.66 -6.36
CA PRO A 189 -18.38 -26.63 -6.84
C PRO A 189 -17.77 -27.69 -7.77
N GLY A 190 -16.52 -27.51 -8.20
CA GLY A 190 -15.87 -28.45 -9.11
C GLY A 190 -14.99 -29.47 -8.40
N GLU A 191 -14.83 -30.61 -9.06
CA GLU A 191 -14.11 -31.78 -8.57
C GLU A 191 -12.59 -31.64 -8.76
N ASP A 192 -11.84 -31.90 -7.70
CA ASP A 192 -10.38 -31.96 -7.69
C ASP A 192 -9.68 -30.72 -8.28
N ILE A 193 -10.25 -29.53 -8.03
CA ILE A 193 -9.69 -28.24 -8.47
C ILE A 193 -8.72 -27.71 -7.41
N ILE A 194 -9.10 -27.76 -6.13
CA ILE A 194 -8.32 -27.12 -5.06
C ILE A 194 -7.87 -28.19 -4.05
N ILE A 195 -6.56 -28.39 -3.97
CA ILE A 195 -5.94 -29.35 -3.06
C ILE A 195 -5.27 -28.59 -1.92
N LEU A 196 -5.71 -28.82 -0.69
CA LEU A 196 -5.15 -28.22 0.52
C LEU A 196 -4.44 -29.29 1.36
N LYS A 197 -3.16 -29.04 1.68
CA LYS A 197 -2.37 -29.89 2.58
C LYS A 197 -1.82 -29.04 3.72
N ARG A 198 -2.18 -29.38 4.96
CA ARG A 198 -1.59 -28.73 6.15
C ARG A 198 -0.47 -29.59 6.71
N THR A 199 0.63 -28.95 7.12
CA THR A 199 1.79 -29.57 7.76
C THR A 199 1.84 -29.26 9.26
N GLY A 200 1.26 -28.14 9.69
CA GLY A 200 1.33 -27.67 11.07
C GLY A 200 0.09 -26.89 11.50
N ILE A 201 -0.13 -26.86 12.81
CA ILE A 201 -1.18 -26.07 13.47
C ILE A 201 -0.58 -25.44 14.72
N ARG A 202 -0.66 -24.12 14.82
CA ARG A 202 -0.15 -23.34 15.96
C ARG A 202 -1.32 -23.00 16.89
N VAL A 203 -1.40 -23.72 18.01
CA VAL A 203 -2.39 -23.47 19.06
C VAL A 203 -1.74 -23.50 20.44
N LYS A 204 -2.24 -22.67 21.35
CA LYS A 204 -1.79 -22.64 22.75
C LYS A 204 -2.64 -23.62 23.58
N GLY A 205 -2.02 -24.53 24.32
CA GLY A 205 -2.72 -25.45 25.22
C GLY A 205 -2.02 -26.79 25.41
N LYS A 206 -2.60 -27.66 26.24
CA LYS A 206 -2.11 -29.03 26.43
C LYS A 206 -2.56 -29.90 25.26
N GLU A 207 -1.61 -30.58 24.62
CA GLU A 207 -1.92 -31.59 23.59
C GLU A 207 -2.43 -32.89 24.24
N THR A 208 -3.74 -32.96 24.47
CA THR A 208 -4.41 -34.19 24.90
C THR A 208 -4.42 -35.24 23.78
N ASP A 209 -4.69 -36.50 24.11
CA ASP A 209 -4.76 -37.55 23.07
C ASP A 209 -5.89 -37.30 22.07
N LEU A 210 -7.03 -36.77 22.55
CA LEU A 210 -8.10 -36.31 21.67
C LEU A 210 -7.62 -35.19 20.71
N PHE A 211 -6.86 -34.23 21.23
CA PHE A 211 -6.31 -33.16 20.41
C PHE A 211 -5.38 -33.71 19.32
N LYS A 212 -4.53 -34.69 19.64
CA LYS A 212 -3.66 -35.35 18.64
C LYS A 212 -4.47 -36.01 17.52
N THR A 213 -5.58 -36.69 17.85
CA THR A 213 -6.48 -37.26 16.84
C THR A 213 -7.13 -36.20 15.96
N ILE A 214 -7.56 -35.08 16.55
CA ILE A 214 -8.14 -33.95 15.79
C ILE A 214 -7.08 -33.30 14.90
N LYS A 215 -5.86 -33.10 15.42
CA LYS A 215 -4.71 -32.56 14.67
C LYS A 215 -4.42 -33.43 13.45
N ALA A 216 -4.35 -34.76 13.61
CA ALA A 216 -4.16 -35.67 12.49
C ALA A 216 -5.26 -35.53 11.41
N LYS A 217 -6.54 -35.38 11.80
CA LYS A 217 -7.66 -35.13 10.87
C LYS A 217 -7.63 -33.75 10.20
N LEU A 218 -7.02 -32.75 10.83
CA LEU A 218 -6.87 -31.42 10.25
C LEU A 218 -5.69 -31.34 9.28
N LEU A 219 -4.67 -32.17 9.48
CA LEU A 219 -3.49 -32.29 8.62
C LEU A 219 -3.71 -33.20 7.40
N SER A 220 -4.76 -34.03 7.41
CA SER A 220 -5.10 -34.84 6.23
C SER A 220 -5.41 -33.95 5.03
N PRO A 221 -4.85 -34.24 3.84
CA PRO A 221 -5.15 -33.49 2.62
C PRO A 221 -6.65 -33.44 2.33
N ARG A 222 -7.12 -32.30 1.81
CA ARG A 222 -8.51 -32.09 1.40
C ARG A 222 -8.55 -31.60 -0.04
N THR A 223 -9.55 -32.04 -0.79
CA THR A 223 -9.79 -31.59 -2.16
C THR A 223 -11.21 -31.06 -2.33
N SER A 224 -11.46 -30.21 -3.33
CA SER A 224 -12.78 -29.66 -3.62
C SER A 224 -13.65 -30.72 -4.30
N GLN A 225 -14.82 -31.01 -3.73
CA GLN A 225 -15.72 -32.12 -4.09
C GLN A 225 -15.02 -33.49 -4.23
N VAL A 226 -15.52 -34.49 -3.51
CA VAL A 226 -14.98 -35.86 -3.60
C VAL A 226 -15.63 -36.54 -4.81
N ARG A 227 -14.85 -37.19 -5.67
CA ARG A 227 -15.41 -38.15 -6.64
C ARG A 227 -16.15 -39.24 -5.87
N GLU A 228 -17.48 -39.18 -5.86
CA GLU A 228 -18.29 -40.31 -5.43
C GLU A 228 -18.26 -41.35 -6.55
N ASP A 229 -17.75 -42.55 -6.26
CA ASP A 229 -17.95 -43.70 -7.13
C ASP A 229 -19.46 -43.87 -7.33
N GLN A 230 -19.94 -43.72 -8.57
CA GLN A 230 -21.36 -43.85 -8.93
C GLN A 230 -21.96 -45.23 -8.57
N ALA A 231 -21.14 -46.18 -8.11
CA ALA A 231 -21.55 -47.49 -7.61
C ALA A 231 -22.09 -47.49 -6.17
N LYS A 232 -21.95 -46.40 -5.38
CA LYS A 232 -22.39 -46.34 -3.97
C LYS A 232 -23.09 -45.03 -3.61
N ILE A 233 -24.30 -44.87 -4.13
CA ILE A 233 -25.19 -43.77 -3.77
C ILE A 233 -25.54 -43.88 -2.27
N GLY A 234 -25.08 -42.92 -1.46
CA GLY A 234 -25.50 -42.76 -0.05
C GLY A 234 -24.44 -42.98 1.03
N GLU A 235 -23.18 -43.29 0.69
CA GLU A 235 -22.08 -43.35 1.68
C GLU A 235 -21.17 -42.10 1.57
N VAL A 236 -21.33 -41.14 2.48
CA VAL A 236 -20.36 -40.05 2.66
C VAL A 236 -19.09 -40.64 3.29
N GLN A 237 -18.14 -41.08 2.45
CA GLN A 237 -16.84 -41.54 2.93
C GLN A 237 -15.90 -40.35 3.14
N LEU A 238 -15.79 -39.90 4.39
CA LEU A 238 -14.61 -39.14 4.84
C LEU A 238 -13.43 -40.11 4.93
N LYS A 239 -12.71 -40.30 3.82
CA LYS A 239 -11.40 -40.93 3.83
C LYS A 239 -10.37 -40.00 3.24
N SER A 240 -9.51 -39.52 4.13
CA SER A 240 -8.18 -38.98 3.83
C SER A 240 -7.52 -39.82 2.73
N MET A 241 -7.06 -39.17 1.67
CA MET A 241 -6.25 -39.82 0.63
C MET A 241 -5.10 -40.57 1.30
N GLU A 242 -4.97 -41.85 0.98
CA GLU A 242 -3.92 -42.73 1.49
C GLU A 242 -2.54 -42.17 1.10
N THR A 243 -1.66 -42.10 2.09
CA THR A 243 -0.24 -41.76 1.93
C THR A 243 0.43 -42.75 0.98
N ALA A 244 0.93 -42.25 -0.15
CA ALA A 244 2.00 -42.88 -0.91
C ALA A 244 3.34 -42.75 -0.17
#